data_AF-A0A838HSF4-F1
#
_entry.id   AF-A0A838HSF4-F1
#
_cell.length_a   1.000
_cell.length_b   1.000
_cell.length_c   1.000
_cell.angle_alpha   90.00
_cell.angle_beta   90.00
_cell.angle_gamma   90.00
#
_symmetry.space_group_name_H-M   'P 1'
#
loop_
_entity.id
_entity.type
_entity.pdbx_description
1 polymer ?
#
loop_
_entity_poly.entity_id
_entity_poly.type
_entity_poly.pdbx_seq_one_letter_code
_entity_poly.pdbx_strand_id
1 'polypeptide(L)' 'MPTQLLPRKPVASADREWRCRRCDKLLGLVLADRLHLRFARQHEYHAALPASCTCRSCGALNELNHTTPPRAA' A
#
# COMPACT_ATOMS: atom_id res chain seq x y z
N MET A 1 -35.08 23.59 6.65
CA MET A 1 -35.01 22.66 5.50
C MET A 1 -33.68 22.90 4.79
N PRO A 2 -32.95 21.89 4.31
CA PRO A 2 -32.19 20.89 5.06
C PRO A 2 -30.65 21.04 4.91
N THR A 3 -29.94 20.54 5.92
CA THR A 3 -28.62 19.89 5.93
C THR A 3 -27.67 20.16 4.75
N GLN A 4 -26.69 21.05 4.94
CA GLN A 4 -25.48 21.03 4.12
C GLN A 4 -24.59 19.85 4.54
N LEU A 5 -24.50 18.89 3.64
CA LEU A 5 -23.60 17.75 3.68
C LEU A 5 -22.15 18.25 3.57
N LEU A 6 -21.32 17.92 4.56
CA LEU A 6 -19.87 18.06 4.44
C LEU A 6 -19.38 17.23 3.23
N PRO A 7 -18.47 17.74 2.39
CA PRO A 7 -17.82 16.91 1.38
C PRO A 7 -17.04 15.82 2.11
N ARG A 8 -17.54 14.60 1.93
CA ARG A 8 -16.97 13.32 2.35
C ARG A 8 -15.46 13.39 2.13
N LYS A 9 -14.67 13.15 3.19
CA LYS A 9 -13.25 12.74 3.01
C LYS A 9 -13.25 11.78 1.82
N PRO A 10 -12.43 11.99 0.78
CA PRO A 10 -12.35 11.02 -0.30
C PRO A 10 -12.16 9.69 0.41
N VAL A 11 -13.13 8.80 0.23
CA VAL A 11 -13.06 7.45 0.74
C VAL A 11 -11.69 6.97 0.29
N ALA A 12 -10.76 6.89 1.23
CA ALA A 12 -9.46 6.31 0.97
C ALA A 12 -9.82 4.88 0.61
N SER A 13 -9.91 4.63 -0.69
CA SER A 13 -10.37 3.37 -1.26
C SER A 13 -9.48 2.29 -0.71
N ALA A 14 -9.88 1.68 0.41
CA ALA A 14 -9.22 0.62 1.14
C ALA A 14 -7.73 0.50 0.77
N ASP A 15 -6.93 1.50 1.13
CA ASP A 15 -5.50 1.43 0.86
C ASP A 15 -4.98 0.20 1.61
N ARG A 16 -4.53 -0.79 0.83
CA ARG A 16 -4.19 -2.09 1.37
C ARG A 16 -2.72 -2.11 1.67
N GLU A 17 -2.38 -2.15 2.96
CA GLU A 17 -1.00 -2.22 3.41
C GLU A 17 -0.29 -3.48 2.85
N TRP A 18 0.77 -3.27 2.08
CA TRP A 18 1.67 -4.34 1.70
C TRP A 18 2.72 -4.54 2.78
N ARG A 19 2.59 -5.63 3.52
CA ARG A 19 3.47 -6.01 4.61
C ARG A 19 4.35 -7.18 4.25
N CYS A 20 5.53 -7.22 4.86
CA CYS A 20 6.46 -8.32 4.69
C CYS A 20 5.86 -9.62 5.22
N ARG A 21 5.85 -10.68 4.40
CA ARG A 21 5.29 -11.99 4.77
C ARG A 21 6.00 -12.69 5.94
N ARG A 22 7.20 -12.23 6.31
CA ARG A 22 8.04 -12.86 7.35
C ARG A 22 8.07 -12.11 8.68
N CYS A 23 8.15 -10.78 8.64
CA CYS A 23 8.33 -9.94 9.84
C CYS A 23 7.23 -8.88 10.00
N ASP A 24 6.20 -8.93 9.17
CA ASP A 24 5.06 -8.02 9.15
C ASP A 24 5.39 -6.53 8.92
N LYS A 25 6.66 -6.19 8.69
CA LYS A 25 7.10 -4.82 8.42
C LYS A 25 6.38 -4.24 7.20
N LEU A 26 5.87 -3.02 7.35
CA LEU A 26 5.27 -2.27 6.25
C LEU A 26 6.29 -2.01 5.15
N LEU A 27 5.97 -2.48 3.94
CA LEU A 27 6.78 -2.32 2.73
C LEU A 27 6.22 -1.19 1.87
N GLY A 28 4.89 -1.08 1.77
CA GLY A 28 4.20 -0.02 1.02
C GLY A 28 2.69 -0.11 1.13
N LEU A 29 2.02 0.68 0.31
CA LEU A 29 0.57 0.86 0.27
C LEU A 29 0.07 0.51 -1.14
N VAL A 30 -0.88 -0.40 -1.27
CA VAL A 30 -1.41 -0.83 -2.57
C VAL A 30 -2.65 0.00 -2.91
N LEU A 31 -2.50 0.82 -3.95
CA LEU A 31 -3.49 1.72 -4.50
C LEU A 31 -3.96 1.20 -5.85
N ALA A 32 -5.06 0.45 -5.86
CA ALA A 32 -5.60 -0.22 -7.05
C ALA A 32 -4.54 -1.10 -7.75
N ASP A 33 -3.90 -0.59 -8.80
CA ASP A 33 -2.88 -1.29 -9.60
C ASP A 33 -1.45 -0.75 -9.39
N ARG A 34 -1.29 0.14 -8.40
CA ARG A 34 0.00 0.78 -8.11
C ARG A 34 0.39 0.54 -6.67
N LEU A 35 1.69 0.46 -6.45
CA LEU A 35 2.30 0.40 -5.14
C LEU A 35 2.91 1.76 -4.80
N HIS A 36 2.43 2.35 -3.72
CA HIS A 36 3.00 3.56 -3.13
C HIS A 36 3.99 3.17 -2.03
N LEU A 37 5.25 3.50 -2.26
CA LEU A 37 6.36 3.30 -1.34
C LEU A 37 6.74 4.64 -0.72
N ARG A 38 6.71 4.71 0.61
CA ARG A 38 7.22 5.87 1.35
C ARG A 38 8.54 5.49 2.00
N PHE A 39 9.62 6.03 1.48
CA PHE A 39 10.96 5.89 2.04
C PHE A 39 11.32 7.13 2.88
N ALA A 40 12.29 6.94 3.80
CA ALA A 40 12.74 7.99 4.71
C ALA A 40 13.04 9.32 3.98
N ARG A 41 12.88 10.43 4.71
CA ARG A 41 13.04 11.81 4.21
C ARG A 41 11.97 12.25 3.19
N GLN A 42 10.73 11.80 3.35
CA GLN A 42 9.58 12.18 2.49
C GLN A 42 9.75 11.76 1.01
N HIS A 43 10.59 10.77 0.71
CA HIS A 43 10.66 10.25 -0.66
C HIS A 43 9.49 9.31 -0.92
N GLU A 44 8.71 9.63 -1.92
CA GLU A 44 7.53 8.89 -2.33
C GLU A 44 7.76 8.31 -3.72
N TYR A 45 7.54 7.00 -3.87
CA TYR A 45 7.69 6.30 -5.14
C TYR A 45 6.39 5.58 -5.46
N HIS A 46 6.01 5.63 -6.73
CA HIS A 46 4.85 4.91 -7.26
C HIS A 46 5.35 3.89 -8.27
N ALA A 47 5.19 2.61 -7.96
CA ALA A 47 5.51 1.50 -8.87
C ALA A 47 4.23 0.92 -9.45
N ALA A 48 4.25 0.55 -10.73
CA ALA A 48 3.22 -0.29 -11.31
C ALA A 48 3.41 -1.74 -10.82
N LEU A 49 2.33 -2.51 -10.75
CA LEU A 49 2.42 -3.96 -10.56
C LEU A 49 2.85 -4.63 -11.89
N PRO A 50 3.48 -5.83 -11.84
CA PRO A 50 3.96 -6.53 -10.66
C PRO A 50 5.19 -5.85 -10.04
N ALA A 51 5.30 -5.91 -8.72
CA ALA A 51 6.40 -5.32 -7.96
C ALA A 51 7.04 -6.34 -7.02
N SER A 52 8.36 -6.30 -6.90
CA SER A 52 9.11 -7.07 -5.91
C SER A 52 9.90 -6.14 -5.00
N CYS A 53 10.02 -6.48 -3.72
CA CYS A 53 10.89 -5.77 -2.81
C CYS A 53 11.54 -6.69 -1.78
N THR A 54 12.77 -6.36 -1.42
CA THR A 54 13.49 -7.02 -0.32
C THR A 54 13.19 -6.28 0.98
N CYS A 55 12.72 -7.02 1.99
CA CYS A 55 12.39 -6.42 3.27
C CYS A 55 13.64 -5.89 3.96
N ARG A 56 13.66 -4.57 4.21
CA ARG A 56 14.75 -3.87 4.91
C ARG A 56 14.96 -4.26 6.38
N SER A 57 14.12 -5.12 6.96
CA SER A 57 14.31 -5.65 8.33
C SER A 57 14.88 -7.05 8.36
N CYS A 58 14.37 -7.96 7.52
CA CYS A 58 14.66 -9.39 7.62
C CYS A 58 15.28 -9.99 6.35
N GLY A 59 15.47 -9.19 5.30
CA GLY A 59 16.04 -9.63 4.03
C GLY A 59 15.14 -10.52 3.17
N ALA A 60 13.90 -10.81 3.59
CA ALA A 60 12.99 -11.65 2.81
C ALA A 60 12.54 -10.95 1.52
N LEU A 61 12.51 -11.69 0.41
CA LEU A 61 11.94 -11.24 -0.86
C LEU A 61 10.40 -11.31 -0.79
N ASN A 62 9.75 -10.21 -1.14
CA ASN A 62 8.29 -10.09 -1.17
C ASN A 62 7.89 -9.69 -2.58
N GLU A 63 6.89 -10.36 -3.12
CA GLU A 63 6.40 -10.15 -4.47
C GLU A 63 4.91 -9.85 -4.42
N LEU A 64 4.51 -8.84 -5.18
CA LEU A 64 3.15 -8.37 -5.31
C LEU A 64 2.77 -8.40 -6.79
N ASN A 65 1.75 -9.17 -7.12
CA ASN A 65 1.24 -9.33 -8.47
C ASN A 65 -0.17 -8.72 -8.57
N HIS A 66 -0.62 -8.40 -9.78
CA HIS A 66 -1.98 -7.87 -10.05
C HIS A 66 -3.11 -8.75 -9.48
N THR A 67 -2.87 -10.05 -9.36
CA THR A 67 -3.88 -11.06 -9.02
C THR A 67 -4.00 -11.34 -7.53
N THR A 68 -3.04 -10.91 -6.71
CA THR A 68 -3.08 -11.21 -5.27
C THR A 68 -3.84 -10.08 -4.58
N PRO A 69 -5.13 -10.27 -4.20
CA PRO A 69 -5.77 -9.32 -3.32
C PRO A 69 -4.91 -9.21 -2.06
N PRO A 70 -4.40 -8.03 -1.70
CA PRO A 70 -3.71 -7.91 -0.43
C PRO A 70 -4.70 -8.31 0.66
N ARG A 71 -4.23 -9.10 1.64
CA ARG A 71 -5.04 -9.51 2.80
C ARG A 71 -5.68 -8.26 3.40
N ALA A 72 -7.02 -8.22 3.39
CA ALA A 72 -7.76 -7.22 4.13
C ALA A 72 -7.40 -7.41 5.61
N ALA A 73 -6.96 -6.32 6.25
CA ALA A 73 -6.74 -6.28 7.68
C ALA A 73 -8.05 -6.53 8.44
#